data_AF-A0A8C3CK84-F1
#
_entry.id   AF-A0A8C3CK84-F1
#
_cell.length_a   1.000
_cell.length_b   1.000
_cell.length_c   1.000
_cell.angle_alpha   90.00
_cell.angle_beta   90.00
_cell.angle_gamma   90.00
#
_symmetry.space_group_name_H-M   'P 1'
#
loop_
_entity.id
_entity.type
_entity.pdbx_description
1 polymer ?
#
loop_
_entity_poly.entity_id
_entity_poly.type
_entity_poly.pdbx_seq_one_letter_code
_entity_poly.pdbx_strand_id
1 'polypeptide(L)'
;MPPRHPASLLGFRKPSPPRAPQHPTSLSGHRDLARSPPPCPRGAPPALPAPLIEHLPPPIHARETATWPWDSGDSSSWAETKPEEEEEDEEEEEEGDDEEGSAPTLLFESLPDWEKELKRQGAAGWRVSAINERFDMAPSLPRYLWVPSGLLDHDLKRTFAHFEERRVPRLCWHHPGGSDLLRSAGFHAASEPGSEDALLRAGRGPCVLADTAELPTLADIQLAHLKLWALCAAPEEKWLSALEATRWLDHVRACLRKAVEVASLLAGRRCCVLLQEPSDRDLNCLLASLVQLLADPHARTLPGFQSLVQREWVAAGHPFPRRLGLRPGSGARRPPRNP
;
A
#
# COMPACT_ATOMS: atom_id res chain seq x y z
N MET A 1 70.93 37.05 30.99
CA MET A 1 69.64 37.22 31.68
C MET A 1 68.62 36.24 31.10
N PRO A 2 68.22 35.20 31.83
CA PRO A 2 66.95 34.47 31.65
C PRO A 2 65.84 35.16 32.51
N PRO A 3 64.68 34.54 32.81
CA PRO A 3 63.56 34.18 31.92
C PRO A 3 62.18 34.70 32.48
N ARG A 4 61.03 34.38 31.85
CA ARG A 4 59.81 33.83 32.52
C ARG A 4 58.60 33.55 31.59
N HIS A 5 57.81 32.55 32.02
CA HIS A 5 56.56 31.95 31.50
C HIS A 5 55.30 32.59 32.17
N PRO A 6 54.05 32.03 32.12
CA PRO A 6 53.23 31.35 31.05
C PRO A 6 51.73 31.81 31.05
N ALA A 7 50.86 31.18 30.21
CA ALA A 7 49.46 30.72 30.50
C ALA A 7 48.65 30.53 29.19
N SER A 8 47.60 29.71 29.06
CA SER A 8 47.21 28.44 29.71
C SER A 8 46.16 27.72 28.82
N LEU A 9 46.06 26.39 28.88
CA LEU A 9 45.08 25.58 28.13
C LEU A 9 43.79 25.36 28.93
N LEU A 10 42.63 25.44 28.28
CA LEU A 10 41.33 25.04 28.84
C LEU A 10 40.74 23.88 28.00
N GLY A 11 40.68 22.70 28.60
CA GLY A 11 40.00 21.53 28.02
C GLY A 11 38.61 21.34 28.63
N PHE A 12 37.59 21.22 27.78
CA PHE A 12 36.25 20.82 28.21
C PHE A 12 36.09 19.29 28.15
N ARG A 13 35.77 18.67 29.30
CA ARG A 13 35.45 17.24 29.40
C ARG A 13 33.97 16.98 29.09
N LYS A 14 33.69 15.83 28.47
CA LYS A 14 32.32 15.30 28.28
C LYS A 14 31.66 14.95 29.63
N PRO A 15 30.34 15.17 29.79
CA PRO A 15 29.59 14.67 30.95
C PRO A 15 29.32 13.16 30.84
N SER A 16 29.26 12.47 31.99
CA SER A 16 28.85 11.06 32.12
C SER A 16 27.42 10.96 32.68
N PRO A 17 26.62 9.93 32.32
CA PRO A 17 25.26 9.77 32.82
C PRO A 17 25.21 9.28 34.28
N PRO A 18 24.15 9.60 35.04
CA PRO A 18 24.02 9.22 36.45
C PRO A 18 23.61 7.74 36.65
N ARG A 19 24.00 7.17 37.80
CA ARG A 19 23.71 5.80 38.24
C ARG A 19 22.24 5.61 38.69
N ALA A 20 21.73 4.40 38.49
CA ALA A 20 20.49 3.93 39.11
C ALA A 20 20.63 3.71 40.63
N PRO A 21 19.55 3.91 41.43
CA PRO A 21 19.56 3.68 42.88
C PRO A 21 19.47 2.19 43.24
N GLN A 22 20.01 1.85 44.41
CA GLN A 22 20.08 0.48 44.96
C GLN A 22 18.93 0.20 45.93
N HIS A 23 18.49 -1.06 46.01
CA HIS A 23 17.55 -1.54 47.03
C HIS A 23 18.21 -1.72 48.40
N PRO A 24 17.48 -1.51 49.52
CA PRO A 24 17.80 -2.09 50.82
C PRO A 24 17.05 -3.43 51.06
N THR A 25 17.64 -4.30 51.87
CA THR A 25 17.18 -5.67 52.22
C THR A 25 16.56 -5.79 53.64
N SER A 26 15.96 -6.95 53.94
CA SER A 26 15.46 -7.46 55.25
C SER A 26 14.07 -6.95 55.70
N LEU A 27 13.21 -7.74 56.39
CA LEU A 27 13.36 -9.08 56.99
C LEU A 27 12.00 -9.83 57.13
N SER A 28 12.05 -11.18 57.05
CA SER A 28 11.15 -12.20 57.67
C SER A 28 9.61 -12.08 57.67
N GLY A 29 8.97 -13.09 57.06
CA GLY A 29 8.18 -14.07 57.85
C GLY A 29 6.65 -14.08 57.74
N HIS A 30 6.09 -14.98 56.93
CA HIS A 30 5.27 -16.12 57.40
C HIS A 30 4.95 -17.09 56.24
N ARG A 31 4.76 -18.37 56.57
CA ARG A 31 4.26 -19.40 55.62
C ARG A 31 2.73 -19.32 55.56
N ASP A 32 2.16 -19.41 54.36
CA ASP A 32 0.86 -20.05 54.18
C ASP A 32 0.75 -20.75 52.80
N LEU A 33 0.21 -21.96 52.82
CA LEU A 33 0.12 -22.88 51.68
C LEU A 33 -1.26 -22.74 51.00
N ALA A 34 -1.40 -21.78 50.09
CA ALA A 34 -2.57 -21.68 49.23
C ALA A 34 -2.42 -22.59 48.00
N ARG A 35 -3.29 -23.61 47.88
CA ARG A 35 -3.32 -24.54 46.74
C ARG A 35 -3.72 -23.80 45.46
N SER A 36 -2.97 -24.03 44.37
CA SER A 36 -3.42 -23.67 43.03
C SER A 36 -4.65 -24.50 42.64
N PRO A 37 -5.71 -23.90 42.05
CA PRO A 37 -6.80 -24.67 41.45
C PRO A 37 -6.32 -25.41 40.18
N PRO A 38 -6.92 -26.56 39.85
CA PRO A 38 -6.54 -27.32 38.65
C PRO A 38 -6.95 -26.59 37.36
N PRO A 39 -6.25 -26.83 36.23
CA PRO A 39 -6.61 -26.23 34.95
C PRO A 39 -7.94 -26.82 34.43
N CYS A 40 -8.87 -25.95 34.03
CA CYS A 40 -10.07 -26.38 33.31
C CYS A 40 -9.70 -27.05 31.98
N PRO A 41 -10.40 -28.12 31.57
CA PRO A 41 -10.19 -28.73 30.26
C PRO A 41 -10.56 -27.73 29.16
N ARG A 42 -9.72 -27.66 28.11
CA ARG A 42 -10.00 -26.84 26.92
C ARG A 42 -11.19 -27.44 26.17
N GLY A 43 -12.38 -26.85 26.37
CA GLY A 43 -13.50 -27.06 25.46
C GLY A 43 -13.12 -26.60 24.06
N ALA A 44 -13.38 -27.42 23.05
CA ALA A 44 -13.24 -27.00 21.67
C ALA A 44 -14.21 -25.83 21.38
N PRO A 45 -13.84 -24.86 20.52
CA PRO A 45 -14.79 -23.84 20.09
C PRO A 45 -15.98 -24.51 19.38
N PRO A 46 -17.22 -23.99 19.56
CA PRO A 46 -18.36 -24.52 18.83
C PRO A 46 -18.11 -24.37 17.32
N ALA A 47 -18.38 -25.43 16.56
CA ALA A 47 -18.27 -25.39 15.11
C ALA A 47 -19.20 -24.30 14.57
N LEU A 48 -18.66 -23.41 13.74
CA LEU A 48 -19.46 -22.44 13.00
C LEU A 48 -20.49 -23.21 12.15
N PRO A 49 -21.78 -22.81 12.15
CA PRO A 49 -22.74 -23.40 11.24
C PRO A 49 -22.27 -23.17 9.80
N ALA A 50 -22.44 -24.18 8.95
CA ALA A 50 -22.07 -24.09 7.54
C ALA A 50 -22.79 -22.87 6.89
N PRO A 51 -22.10 -22.09 6.04
CA PRO A 51 -22.71 -20.91 5.44
C PRO A 51 -23.90 -21.30 4.55
N LEU A 52 -24.97 -20.51 4.63
CA LEU A 52 -26.10 -20.51 3.69
C LEU A 52 -25.63 -19.99 2.32
N ILE A 53 -24.91 -20.83 1.57
CA ILE A 53 -24.49 -20.56 0.19
C ILE A 53 -25.64 -20.90 -0.78
N GLU A 54 -26.76 -20.19 -0.68
CA GLU A 54 -27.82 -20.23 -1.70
C GLU A 54 -28.32 -18.84 -2.14
N HIS A 55 -27.95 -17.74 -1.44
CA HIS A 55 -28.45 -16.39 -1.73
C HIS A 55 -27.35 -15.31 -1.86
N LEU A 56 -26.11 -15.70 -2.18
CA LEU A 56 -25.18 -14.72 -2.77
C LEU A 56 -25.65 -14.42 -4.21
N PRO A 57 -25.92 -13.16 -4.60
CA PRO A 57 -26.13 -12.85 -6.00
C PRO A 57 -24.86 -13.20 -6.80
N PRO A 58 -24.99 -13.60 -8.08
CA PRO A 58 -23.82 -13.83 -8.92
C PRO A 58 -22.96 -12.56 -9.01
N PRO A 59 -21.64 -12.68 -9.27
CA PRO A 59 -20.81 -11.51 -9.53
C PRO A 59 -21.46 -10.66 -10.62
N ILE A 60 -21.37 -9.33 -10.47
CA ILE A 60 -21.95 -8.37 -11.42
C ILE A 60 -21.38 -8.69 -12.80
N HIS A 61 -22.19 -9.33 -13.64
CA HIS A 61 -21.93 -9.39 -15.06
C HIS A 61 -21.93 -7.95 -15.55
N ALA A 62 -20.77 -7.48 -16.00
CA ALA A 62 -20.69 -6.27 -16.81
C ALA A 62 -21.51 -6.53 -18.08
N ARG A 63 -22.79 -6.16 -18.03
CA ARG A 63 -23.58 -5.98 -19.25
C ARG A 63 -23.05 -4.71 -19.87
N GLU A 64 -22.39 -4.88 -21.01
CA GLU A 64 -22.27 -3.85 -22.03
C GLU A 64 -23.67 -3.27 -22.32
N THR A 65 -23.70 -2.08 -22.92
CA THR A 65 -24.87 -1.19 -23.08
C THR A 65 -25.30 -0.44 -21.82
N ALA A 66 -24.55 0.62 -21.50
CA ALA A 66 -25.08 1.82 -20.84
C ALA A 66 -24.86 3.01 -21.78
N THR A 67 -25.78 3.21 -22.72
CA THR A 67 -25.85 4.39 -23.60
C THR A 67 -26.27 5.60 -22.77
N TRP A 68 -25.51 6.69 -22.84
CA TRP A 68 -25.78 7.91 -22.06
C TRP A 68 -26.71 8.87 -22.83
N PRO A 69 -27.46 9.77 -22.16
CA PRO A 69 -28.62 10.47 -22.74
C PRO A 69 -28.33 11.62 -23.74
N TRP A 70 -27.19 11.59 -24.43
CA TRP A 70 -26.71 12.65 -25.32
C TRP A 70 -26.40 12.17 -26.76
N ASP A 71 -26.46 10.86 -27.02
CA ASP A 71 -26.56 10.32 -28.39
C ASP A 71 -27.97 10.57 -28.95
N SER A 72 -28.19 11.74 -29.53
CA SER A 72 -29.36 12.08 -30.35
C SER A 72 -29.01 13.16 -31.37
N GLY A 73 -28.17 12.78 -32.34
CA GLY A 73 -27.89 13.51 -33.58
C GLY A 73 -28.07 12.56 -34.76
N ASP A 74 -28.75 13.00 -35.81
CA ASP A 74 -29.46 12.09 -36.74
C ASP A 74 -28.64 11.64 -37.98
N SER A 75 -29.00 10.46 -38.44
CA SER A 75 -28.76 9.76 -39.71
C SER A 75 -28.02 10.46 -40.87
N SER A 76 -27.13 9.70 -41.53
CA SER A 76 -27.32 9.37 -42.95
C SER A 76 -26.62 8.04 -43.34
N SER A 77 -27.02 7.45 -44.47
CA SER A 77 -26.83 6.04 -44.83
C SER A 77 -26.20 5.88 -46.23
N TRP A 78 -25.62 4.69 -46.48
CA TRP A 78 -25.08 4.11 -47.72
C TRP A 78 -23.61 4.44 -48.10
N ALA A 79 -22.83 3.51 -48.68
CA ALA A 79 -23.05 2.07 -48.99
C ALA A 79 -21.74 1.26 -49.03
N GLU A 80 -21.85 -0.08 -48.96
CA GLU A 80 -20.73 -1.01 -49.12
C GLU A 80 -20.18 -1.03 -50.55
N THR A 81 -18.85 -0.99 -50.71
CA THR A 81 -18.15 -1.50 -51.90
C THR A 81 -16.83 -2.18 -51.48
N LYS A 82 -16.37 -3.17 -52.25
CA LYS A 82 -15.19 -4.02 -51.95
C LYS A 82 -13.86 -3.43 -52.51
N PRO A 83 -12.68 -3.95 -52.09
CA PRO A 83 -11.39 -3.27 -52.23
C PRO A 83 -10.53 -3.70 -53.43
N GLU A 84 -9.88 -2.73 -54.08
CA GLU A 84 -8.80 -2.80 -55.10
C GLU A 84 -8.04 -1.44 -55.02
N GLU A 85 -6.70 -1.25 -54.90
CA GLU A 85 -5.55 -2.17 -54.75
C GLU A 85 -4.48 -1.68 -53.70
N GLU A 86 -3.37 -0.99 -54.06
CA GLU A 86 -2.27 -0.48 -53.17
C GLU A 86 -1.77 0.92 -53.63
N GLU A 87 -1.59 1.92 -52.74
CA GLU A 87 -0.68 3.08 -52.94
C GLU A 87 -0.01 3.51 -51.61
N GLU A 88 1.20 4.07 -51.70
CA GLU A 88 2.05 4.48 -50.56
C GLU A 88 1.83 5.96 -50.23
N ASP A 89 1.24 6.27 -49.07
CA ASP A 89 1.10 7.65 -48.56
C ASP A 89 2.03 7.91 -47.37
N GLU A 90 2.68 9.07 -47.40
CA GLU A 90 3.62 9.52 -46.37
C GLU A 90 2.85 9.92 -45.09
N GLU A 91 3.24 9.37 -43.92
CA GLU A 91 2.63 9.72 -42.63
C GLU A 91 2.97 11.16 -42.24
N GLU A 92 2.17 12.13 -42.69
CA GLU A 92 2.12 13.47 -42.09
C GLU A 92 1.58 13.34 -40.65
N GLU A 93 2.43 13.62 -39.66
CA GLU A 93 2.02 13.69 -38.25
C GLU A 93 1.02 14.84 -38.07
N GLU A 94 -0.29 14.54 -38.05
CA GLU A 94 -1.31 15.51 -37.64
C GLU A 94 -1.06 15.93 -36.17
N GLU A 95 -0.43 17.11 -35.97
CA GLU A 95 -0.43 17.82 -34.69
C GLU A 95 -1.87 18.24 -34.35
N GLY A 96 -2.64 17.31 -33.79
CA GLY A 96 -4.00 17.55 -33.32
C GLY A 96 -4.03 18.60 -32.21
N ASP A 97 -4.89 19.61 -32.40
CA ASP A 97 -5.03 20.80 -31.55
C ASP A 97 -4.87 20.53 -30.03
N ASP A 98 -4.02 21.33 -29.38
CA ASP A 98 -3.83 21.35 -27.92
C ASP A 98 -5.15 21.70 -27.19
N GLU A 99 -5.89 20.70 -26.71
CA GLU A 99 -6.91 20.93 -25.68
C GLU A 99 -6.24 21.45 -24.39
N GLU A 100 -6.58 22.69 -24.04
CA GLU A 100 -5.90 23.50 -23.03
C GLU A 100 -5.89 22.86 -21.62
N GLY A 101 -4.76 22.27 -21.23
CA GLY A 101 -4.25 22.38 -19.85
C GLY A 101 -4.35 21.16 -18.92
N SER A 102 -4.61 19.95 -19.39
CA SER A 102 -4.66 18.74 -18.54
C SER A 102 -3.65 17.67 -18.96
N ALA A 103 -2.64 17.41 -18.12
CA ALA A 103 -1.65 16.38 -18.40
C ALA A 103 -2.31 14.98 -18.54
N PRO A 104 -1.95 14.18 -19.56
CA PRO A 104 -2.64 12.92 -19.84
C PRO A 104 -2.40 11.86 -18.77
N THR A 105 -3.38 10.97 -18.61
CA THR A 105 -3.34 9.84 -17.67
C THR A 105 -2.18 8.89 -17.99
N LEU A 106 -1.38 8.58 -16.97
CA LEU A 106 -0.27 7.64 -17.07
C LEU A 106 -0.73 6.23 -16.69
N LEU A 107 -0.44 5.25 -17.57
CA LEU A 107 -0.84 3.86 -17.38
C LEU A 107 0.23 3.02 -16.66
N PHE A 108 1.48 3.52 -16.57
CA PHE A 108 2.62 2.86 -15.92
C PHE A 108 3.04 1.53 -16.57
N GLU A 109 2.75 1.36 -17.85
CA GLU A 109 3.12 0.18 -18.65
C GLU A 109 4.50 0.34 -19.30
N SER A 110 4.91 1.58 -19.57
CA SER A 110 6.17 1.94 -20.25
C SER A 110 7.16 2.63 -19.30
N LEU A 111 8.47 2.48 -19.54
CA LEU A 111 9.50 3.16 -18.75
C LEU A 111 9.32 4.71 -18.74
N PRO A 112 8.97 5.38 -19.85
CA PRO A 112 8.68 6.82 -19.86
C PRO A 112 7.56 7.26 -18.91
N ASP A 113 6.51 6.44 -18.67
CA ASP A 113 5.46 6.77 -17.68
C ASP A 113 6.06 6.93 -16.27
N TRP A 114 6.92 5.99 -15.89
CA TRP A 114 7.59 5.97 -14.60
C TRP A 114 8.59 7.13 -14.45
N GLU A 115 9.25 7.54 -15.54
CA GLU A 115 10.15 8.69 -15.53
C GLU A 115 9.39 10.03 -15.47
N LYS A 116 8.31 10.17 -16.24
CA LYS A 116 7.47 11.37 -16.30
C LYS A 116 6.82 11.67 -14.94
N GLU A 117 6.26 10.67 -14.27
CA GLU A 117 5.69 10.84 -12.93
C GLU A 117 6.78 11.10 -11.87
N LEU A 118 7.93 10.42 -11.93
CA LEU A 118 9.04 10.68 -11.00
C LEU A 118 9.57 12.12 -11.12
N LYS A 119 9.64 12.62 -12.36
CA LYS A 119 9.99 14.01 -12.68
C LYS A 119 8.94 14.99 -12.17
N ARG A 120 7.64 14.70 -12.33
CA ARG A 120 6.53 15.52 -11.76
C ARG A 120 6.68 15.69 -10.26
N GLN A 121 7.00 14.61 -9.54
CA GLN A 121 7.17 14.64 -8.08
C GLN A 121 8.48 15.31 -7.62
N GLY A 122 9.42 15.63 -8.52
CA GLY A 122 10.70 16.27 -8.17
C GLY A 122 11.65 15.35 -7.38
N ALA A 123 11.46 14.04 -7.43
CA ALA A 123 12.08 13.04 -6.55
C ALA A 123 13.55 12.72 -6.90
N ALA A 124 14.43 13.72 -7.00
CA ALA A 124 15.81 13.59 -7.49
C ALA A 124 16.74 12.66 -6.68
N GLY A 125 16.30 12.16 -5.51
CA GLY A 125 16.99 11.10 -4.76
C GLY A 125 16.72 9.67 -5.26
N TRP A 126 15.81 9.53 -6.23
CA TRP A 126 15.26 8.27 -6.72
C TRP A 126 15.48 8.13 -8.22
N ARG A 127 15.48 6.88 -8.71
CA ARG A 127 15.57 6.51 -10.12
C ARG A 127 14.54 5.46 -10.48
N VAL A 128 14.15 5.40 -11.75
CA VAL A 128 13.46 4.23 -12.30
C VAL A 128 14.46 3.08 -12.40
N SER A 129 14.01 1.87 -12.05
CA SER A 129 14.78 0.63 -12.20
C SER A 129 13.97 -0.40 -12.97
N ALA A 130 14.61 -1.01 -13.97
CA ALA A 130 14.10 -2.15 -14.75
C ALA A 130 14.42 -3.51 -14.10
N ILE A 131 14.78 -3.54 -12.81
CA ILE A 131 15.15 -4.76 -12.08
C ILE A 131 14.08 -5.87 -12.09
N ASN A 132 12.81 -5.51 -12.28
CA ASN A 132 11.67 -6.43 -12.38
C ASN A 132 11.09 -6.55 -13.81
N GLU A 133 11.81 -6.10 -14.85
CA GLU A 133 11.30 -6.10 -16.24
C GLU A 133 10.87 -7.49 -16.72
N ARG A 134 11.58 -8.52 -16.25
CA ARG A 134 11.31 -9.95 -16.52
C ARG A 134 10.47 -10.63 -15.43
N PHE A 135 9.99 -9.88 -14.45
CA PHE A 135 9.24 -10.37 -13.27
C PHE A 135 10.03 -11.30 -12.32
N ASP A 136 11.36 -11.37 -12.46
CA ASP A 136 12.26 -12.20 -11.64
C ASP A 136 12.25 -11.82 -10.14
N MET A 137 12.05 -10.53 -9.85
CA MET A 137 11.93 -10.02 -8.48
C MET A 137 10.60 -10.47 -7.88
N ALA A 138 9.48 -9.98 -8.43
CA ALA A 138 8.15 -10.35 -7.96
C ALA A 138 7.14 -10.31 -9.13
N PRO A 139 6.43 -11.41 -9.42
CA PRO A 139 5.41 -11.47 -10.47
C PRO A 139 4.11 -10.72 -10.10
N SER A 140 4.02 -10.17 -8.88
CA SER A 140 2.94 -9.30 -8.44
C SER A 140 3.27 -7.81 -8.50
N LEU A 141 4.47 -7.44 -8.99
CA LEU A 141 4.92 -6.05 -9.15
C LEU A 141 5.08 -5.68 -10.64
N PRO A 142 5.12 -4.38 -10.98
CA PRO A 142 5.28 -3.93 -12.36
C PRO A 142 6.73 -4.11 -12.84
N ARG A 143 6.94 -3.99 -14.15
CA ARG A 143 8.26 -4.12 -14.80
C ARG A 143 9.29 -3.13 -14.26
N TYR A 144 8.83 -1.92 -13.99
CA TYR A 144 9.63 -0.80 -13.51
C TYR A 144 9.19 -0.40 -12.11
N LEU A 145 10.14 0.05 -11.28
CA LEU A 145 9.84 0.60 -9.95
C LEU A 145 10.86 1.67 -9.57
N TRP A 146 10.48 2.54 -8.64
CA TRP A 146 11.36 3.59 -8.14
C TRP A 146 12.19 3.11 -6.94
N VAL A 147 13.50 3.23 -7.09
CA VAL A 147 14.51 2.81 -6.10
C VAL A 147 15.46 3.97 -5.79
N PRO A 148 16.15 3.98 -4.63
CA PRO A 148 17.09 5.06 -4.31
C PRO A 148 18.22 5.12 -5.33
N SER A 149 18.59 6.30 -5.81
CA SER A 149 19.60 6.46 -6.87
C SER A 149 20.99 5.96 -6.46
N GLY A 150 21.29 5.94 -5.16
CA GLY A 150 22.53 5.39 -4.60
C GLY A 150 22.57 3.87 -4.44
N LEU A 151 21.45 3.16 -4.67
CA LEU A 151 21.36 1.71 -4.52
C LEU A 151 21.44 1.03 -5.90
N LEU A 152 22.41 0.12 -6.07
CA LEU A 152 22.56 -0.65 -7.31
C LEU A 152 21.58 -1.81 -7.37
N ASP A 153 21.14 -2.16 -8.58
CA ASP A 153 20.20 -3.27 -8.80
C ASP A 153 20.77 -4.62 -8.35
N HIS A 154 22.10 -4.83 -8.47
CA HIS A 154 22.77 -6.00 -7.90
C HIS A 154 22.57 -6.11 -6.38
N ASP A 155 22.72 -5.00 -5.66
CA ASP A 155 22.64 -4.99 -4.20
C ASP A 155 21.20 -5.19 -3.74
N LEU A 156 20.25 -4.59 -4.47
CA LEU A 156 18.81 -4.75 -4.30
C LEU A 156 18.36 -6.21 -4.54
N LYS A 157 18.91 -6.91 -5.56
CA LYS A 157 18.59 -8.34 -5.79
C LYS A 157 18.88 -9.23 -4.58
N ARG A 158 19.89 -8.89 -3.76
CA ARG A 158 20.24 -9.67 -2.55
C ARG A 158 19.18 -9.56 -1.46
N THR A 159 18.35 -8.50 -1.45
CA THR A 159 17.38 -8.27 -0.38
C THR A 159 16.01 -8.92 -0.63
N PHE A 160 15.73 -9.32 -1.89
CA PHE A 160 14.42 -9.85 -2.32
C PHE A 160 13.90 -10.99 -1.46
N ALA A 161 14.77 -11.94 -1.10
CA ALA A 161 14.40 -13.11 -0.31
C ALA A 161 13.99 -12.79 1.14
N HIS A 162 14.28 -11.58 1.63
CA HIS A 162 13.94 -11.16 2.99
C HIS A 162 12.54 -10.55 3.11
N PHE A 163 11.87 -10.21 2.00
CA PHE A 163 10.52 -9.64 2.01
C PHE A 163 9.48 -10.65 1.50
N GLU A 164 8.32 -10.67 2.15
CA GLU A 164 7.15 -11.46 1.74
C GLU A 164 6.73 -11.12 0.29
N GLU A 165 6.33 -12.14 -0.47
CA GLU A 165 6.17 -12.06 -1.95
C GLU A 165 7.35 -11.42 -2.72
N ARG A 166 8.54 -11.25 -2.10
CA ARG A 166 9.71 -10.50 -2.59
C ARG A 166 9.46 -9.00 -2.86
N ARG A 167 8.43 -8.41 -2.24
CA ARG A 167 8.01 -7.02 -2.48
C ARG A 167 8.75 -6.04 -1.56
N VAL A 168 9.99 -5.72 -1.94
CA VAL A 168 10.86 -4.80 -1.19
C VAL A 168 10.31 -3.36 -1.09
N PRO A 169 10.82 -2.54 -0.15
CA PRO A 169 10.57 -1.11 -0.09
C PRO A 169 10.86 -0.40 -1.42
N ARG A 170 9.85 0.30 -1.93
CA ARG A 170 9.91 1.16 -3.12
C ARG A 170 9.20 2.48 -2.84
N LEU A 171 9.58 3.53 -3.57
CA LEU A 171 8.87 4.81 -3.50
C LEU A 171 7.45 4.68 -4.06
N CYS A 172 6.49 5.28 -3.38
CA CYS A 172 5.14 5.54 -3.87
C CYS A 172 4.97 7.03 -4.19
N TRP A 173 5.48 7.89 -3.31
CA TRP A 173 5.31 9.34 -3.45
C TRP A 173 6.40 10.15 -2.74
N HIS A 174 6.90 11.19 -3.40
CA HIS A 174 7.79 12.20 -2.81
C HIS A 174 7.01 13.46 -2.43
N HIS A 175 7.01 13.80 -1.14
CA HIS A 175 6.43 15.03 -0.62
C HIS A 175 7.33 16.23 -0.96
N PRO A 176 6.81 17.36 -1.50
CA PRO A 176 7.62 18.53 -1.91
C PRO A 176 8.53 19.14 -0.82
N GLY A 177 8.23 18.88 0.47
CA GLY A 177 9.10 19.23 1.60
C GLY A 177 10.40 18.42 1.72
N GLY A 178 10.57 17.38 0.90
CA GLY A 178 11.73 16.48 0.88
C GLY A 178 11.55 15.21 1.72
N SER A 179 10.36 14.61 1.69
CA SER A 179 9.99 13.44 2.50
C SER A 179 9.47 12.31 1.62
N ASP A 180 9.79 11.06 1.94
CA ASP A 180 9.52 9.91 1.04
C ASP A 180 8.47 8.95 1.64
N LEU A 181 7.37 8.71 0.94
CA LEU A 181 6.41 7.66 1.26
C LEU A 181 6.80 6.37 0.53
N LEU A 182 7.18 5.34 1.29
CA LEU A 182 7.52 4.02 0.78
C LEU A 182 6.46 2.98 1.14
N ARG A 183 6.44 1.87 0.40
CA ARG A 183 5.64 0.70 0.72
C ARG A 183 6.42 -0.59 0.50
N SER A 184 6.23 -1.56 1.38
CA SER A 184 6.86 -2.89 1.32
C SER A 184 5.97 -3.96 1.93
N ALA A 185 6.19 -5.21 1.55
CA ALA A 185 5.60 -6.35 2.23
C ALA A 185 6.26 -6.62 3.59
N GLY A 186 5.75 -7.59 4.34
CA GLY A 186 6.35 -8.00 5.61
C GLY A 186 7.81 -8.44 5.46
N PHE A 187 8.64 -8.14 6.46
CA PHE A 187 10.01 -8.63 6.53
C PHE A 187 10.05 -9.99 7.25
N HIS A 188 10.73 -10.99 6.69
CA HIS A 188 10.84 -12.31 7.30
C HIS A 188 11.72 -12.23 8.55
N ALA A 189 11.14 -12.51 9.73
CA ALA A 189 11.80 -12.44 11.03
C ALA A 189 13.05 -13.35 11.20
N ALA A 190 13.25 -14.32 10.30
CA ALA A 190 14.44 -15.18 10.26
C ALA A 190 15.60 -14.59 9.44
N SER A 191 15.46 -13.38 8.87
CA SER A 191 16.49 -12.72 8.09
C SER A 191 17.52 -12.01 8.98
N GLU A 192 18.77 -11.93 8.50
CA GLU A 192 19.87 -11.28 9.22
C GLU A 192 19.55 -9.81 9.59
N PRO A 193 19.77 -9.39 10.85
CA PRO A 193 19.58 -8.02 11.28
C PRO A 193 20.40 -7.02 10.45
N GLY A 194 19.74 -5.98 9.94
CA GLY A 194 20.38 -4.93 9.11
C GLY A 194 20.22 -5.11 7.60
N SER A 195 19.73 -6.25 7.11
CA SER A 195 19.41 -6.45 5.67
C SER A 195 18.31 -5.51 5.17
N GLU A 196 17.38 -5.11 6.04
CA GLU A 196 16.36 -4.07 5.80
C GLU A 196 16.96 -2.65 5.79
N ASP A 197 17.90 -2.40 6.70
CA ASP A 197 18.46 -1.08 7.01
C ASP A 197 19.24 -0.49 5.82
N ALA A 198 19.85 -1.33 4.98
CA ALA A 198 20.53 -0.90 3.74
C ALA A 198 19.58 -0.26 2.71
N LEU A 199 18.32 -0.71 2.65
CA LEU A 199 17.29 -0.17 1.77
C LEU A 199 16.71 1.13 2.33
N LEU A 200 16.42 1.15 3.64
CA LEU A 200 15.80 2.30 4.30
C LEU A 200 16.75 3.50 4.44
N ARG A 201 18.04 3.24 4.68
CA ARG A 201 19.08 4.28 4.82
C ARG A 201 19.58 4.87 3.50
N ALA A 202 19.19 4.30 2.37
CA ALA A 202 19.45 4.92 1.08
C ALA A 202 18.50 6.11 0.80
N GLY A 203 17.38 6.20 1.54
CA GLY A 203 16.54 7.39 1.63
C GLY A 203 17.18 8.50 2.49
N ARG A 204 16.85 9.77 2.19
CA ARG A 204 17.53 10.95 2.78
C ARG A 204 16.98 11.35 4.16
N GLY A 205 16.97 10.44 5.14
CA GLY A 205 16.57 10.78 6.51
C GLY A 205 16.27 9.57 7.40
N PRO A 206 15.78 9.80 8.64
CA PRO A 206 15.25 8.71 9.45
C PRO A 206 14.01 8.11 8.78
N CYS A 207 13.89 6.78 8.79
CA CYS A 207 12.68 6.08 8.37
C CYS A 207 11.78 5.82 9.58
N VAL A 208 10.48 6.08 9.43
CA VAL A 208 9.44 5.76 10.40
C VAL A 208 8.60 4.62 9.83
N LEU A 209 8.57 3.48 10.53
CA LEU A 209 7.69 2.38 10.18
C LEU A 209 6.26 2.72 10.59
N ALA A 210 5.35 2.73 9.61
CA ALA A 210 3.91 2.82 9.79
C ALA A 210 3.29 1.44 9.51
N ASP A 211 3.37 0.56 10.50
CA ASP A 211 2.76 -0.76 10.46
C ASP A 211 1.22 -0.64 10.32
N THR A 212 0.64 -1.52 9.50
CA THR A 212 -0.79 -1.64 9.26
C THR A 212 -1.47 -2.66 10.17
N ALA A 213 -0.75 -3.36 11.05
CA ALA A 213 -1.31 -4.33 12.00
C ALA A 213 -2.39 -3.77 12.96
N GLU A 214 -2.44 -2.45 13.18
CA GLU A 214 -3.47 -1.77 13.97
C GLU A 214 -4.78 -1.51 13.17
N LEU A 215 -4.76 -1.71 11.85
CA LEU A 215 -5.91 -1.52 10.96
C LEU A 215 -6.73 -2.81 10.82
N PRO A 216 -8.03 -2.70 10.44
CA PRO A 216 -8.86 -3.88 10.21
C PRO A 216 -8.29 -4.78 9.11
N THR A 217 -8.30 -6.09 9.35
CA THR A 217 -7.86 -7.06 8.35
C THR A 217 -8.83 -7.08 7.17
N LEU A 218 -8.40 -7.65 6.04
CA LEU A 218 -9.28 -7.88 4.89
C LEU A 218 -10.54 -8.67 5.27
N ALA A 219 -10.44 -9.62 6.21
CA ALA A 219 -11.57 -10.41 6.68
C ALA A 219 -12.56 -9.55 7.50
N ASP A 220 -12.06 -8.63 8.33
CA ASP A 220 -12.91 -7.69 9.09
C ASP A 220 -13.66 -6.74 8.14
N ILE A 221 -12.97 -6.20 7.13
CA ILE A 221 -13.56 -5.32 6.11
C ILE A 221 -14.66 -6.06 5.32
N GLN A 222 -14.40 -7.31 4.91
CA GLN A 222 -15.39 -8.15 4.22
C GLN A 222 -16.61 -8.44 5.10
N LEU A 223 -16.41 -8.81 6.37
CA LEU A 223 -17.49 -9.06 7.31
C LEU A 223 -18.32 -7.80 7.60
N ALA A 224 -17.66 -6.65 7.77
CA ALA A 224 -18.33 -5.37 7.98
C ALA A 224 -19.16 -4.94 6.76
N HIS A 225 -18.62 -5.12 5.55
CA HIS A 225 -19.34 -4.86 4.31
C HIS A 225 -20.59 -5.75 4.18
N LEU A 226 -20.47 -7.06 4.44
CA LEU A 226 -21.61 -7.99 4.38
C LEU A 226 -22.72 -7.62 5.38
N LYS A 227 -22.35 -7.24 6.61
CA LYS A 227 -23.31 -6.74 7.61
C LYS A 227 -24.00 -5.45 7.16
N LEU A 228 -23.24 -4.49 6.63
CA LEU A 228 -23.80 -3.23 6.12
C LEU A 228 -24.74 -3.47 4.94
N TRP A 229 -24.34 -4.32 3.98
CA TRP A 229 -25.16 -4.65 2.82
C TRP A 229 -26.49 -5.31 3.23
N ALA A 230 -26.44 -6.28 4.16
CA ALA A 230 -27.64 -6.93 4.67
C ALA A 230 -28.58 -5.93 5.38
N LEU A 231 -28.02 -5.03 6.19
CA LEU A 231 -28.77 -3.98 6.86
C LEU A 231 -29.41 -3.01 5.85
N CYS A 232 -28.68 -2.57 4.82
CA CYS A 232 -29.22 -1.74 3.73
C CYS A 232 -30.33 -2.43 2.92
N ALA A 233 -30.27 -3.75 2.77
CA ALA A 233 -31.31 -4.52 2.08
C ALA A 233 -32.58 -4.72 2.92
N ALA A 234 -32.47 -4.77 4.24
CA ALA A 234 -33.57 -4.93 5.18
C ALA A 234 -33.41 -4.01 6.41
N PRO A 235 -33.84 -2.73 6.33
CA PRO A 235 -33.66 -1.77 7.42
C PRO A 235 -34.39 -2.17 8.71
N GLU A 236 -33.66 -2.20 9.82
CA GLU A 236 -34.19 -2.47 11.16
C GLU A 236 -34.71 -1.19 11.86
N GLU A 237 -35.68 -1.32 12.78
CA GLU A 237 -36.18 -0.19 13.59
C GLU A 237 -35.05 0.52 14.37
N LYS A 238 -34.01 -0.22 14.80
CA LYS A 238 -32.85 0.30 15.52
C LYS A 238 -31.66 0.56 14.60
N TRP A 239 -31.95 1.09 13.40
CA TRP A 239 -30.99 1.32 12.31
C TRP A 239 -29.60 1.81 12.76
N LEU A 240 -29.52 2.86 13.59
CA LEU A 240 -28.23 3.43 14.00
C LEU A 240 -27.39 2.48 14.86
N SER A 241 -28.02 1.69 15.74
CA SER A 241 -27.33 0.67 16.54
C SER A 241 -26.93 -0.54 15.70
N ALA A 242 -27.76 -0.94 14.73
CA ALA A 242 -27.41 -1.98 13.77
C ALA A 242 -26.23 -1.53 12.88
N LEU A 243 -26.23 -0.27 12.45
CA LEU A 243 -25.15 0.35 11.66
C LEU A 243 -23.83 0.38 12.44
N GLU A 244 -23.85 0.74 13.72
CA GLU A 244 -22.67 0.66 14.60
C GLU A 244 -22.15 -0.79 14.72
N ALA A 245 -23.05 -1.77 14.87
CA ALA A 245 -22.71 -3.19 14.94
C ALA A 245 -22.11 -3.77 13.63
N THR A 246 -22.24 -3.07 12.48
CA THR A 246 -21.51 -3.41 11.24
C THR A 246 -20.00 -3.19 11.38
N ARG A 247 -19.57 -2.24 12.22
CA ARG A 247 -18.18 -1.72 12.31
C ARG A 247 -17.65 -1.03 11.04
N TRP A 248 -18.44 -0.89 9.98
CA TRP A 248 -17.99 -0.31 8.71
C TRP A 248 -17.43 1.10 8.87
N LEU A 249 -18.17 1.99 9.54
CA LEU A 249 -17.73 3.37 9.78
C LEU A 249 -16.54 3.46 10.74
N ASP A 250 -16.37 2.50 11.66
CA ASP A 250 -15.17 2.41 12.50
C ASP A 250 -13.92 2.07 11.67
N HIS A 251 -14.05 1.16 10.71
CA HIS A 251 -12.97 0.76 9.79
C HIS A 251 -12.58 1.90 8.83
N VAL A 252 -13.57 2.59 8.24
CA VAL A 252 -13.34 3.79 7.43
C VAL A 252 -12.62 4.87 8.25
N ARG A 253 -13.10 5.13 9.48
CA ARG A 253 -12.46 6.09 10.41
C ARG A 253 -11.02 5.70 10.75
N ALA A 254 -10.73 4.41 10.96
CA ALA A 254 -9.38 3.94 11.28
C ALA A 254 -8.41 4.19 10.11
N CYS A 255 -8.79 3.81 8.89
CA CYS A 255 -7.96 4.01 7.70
C CYS A 255 -7.71 5.51 7.42
N LEU A 256 -8.76 6.35 7.51
CA LEU A 256 -8.62 7.80 7.34
C LEU A 256 -7.72 8.43 8.42
N ARG A 257 -7.85 8.02 9.69
CA ARG A 257 -6.96 8.50 10.77
C ARG A 257 -5.50 8.14 10.50
N LYS A 258 -5.21 6.91 10.07
CA LYS A 258 -3.84 6.48 9.75
C LYS A 258 -3.26 7.21 8.54
N ALA A 259 -4.07 7.48 7.51
CA ALA A 259 -3.66 8.30 6.38
C ALA A 259 -3.32 9.75 6.80
N VAL A 260 -4.12 10.37 7.68
CA VAL A 260 -3.83 11.71 8.23
C VAL A 260 -2.56 11.71 9.10
N GLU A 261 -2.33 10.68 9.91
CA GLU A 261 -1.09 10.49 10.69
C GLU A 261 0.14 10.44 9.77
N VAL A 262 0.11 9.59 8.73
CA VAL A 262 1.20 9.43 7.76
C VAL A 262 1.44 10.72 6.97
N ALA A 263 0.39 11.38 6.48
CA ALA A 263 0.49 12.66 5.79
C ALA A 263 1.11 13.75 6.70
N SER A 264 0.74 13.77 7.98
CA SER A 264 1.29 14.70 8.98
C SER A 264 2.79 14.45 9.26
N LEU A 265 3.21 13.19 9.29
CA LEU A 265 4.63 12.81 9.42
C LEU A 265 5.45 13.31 8.22
N LEU A 266 4.96 13.07 7.00
CA LEU A 266 5.62 13.51 5.76
C LEU A 266 5.72 15.04 5.66
N ALA A 267 4.65 15.76 6.04
CA ALA A 267 4.63 17.22 6.00
C ALA A 267 5.51 17.87 7.07
N GLY A 268 5.56 17.30 8.28
CA GLY A 268 6.24 17.90 9.42
C GLY A 268 7.73 17.60 9.56
N ARG A 269 8.27 16.63 8.81
CA ARG A 269 9.66 16.17 8.95
C ARG A 269 10.23 15.74 7.60
N ARG A 270 11.48 16.09 7.31
CA ARG A 270 12.28 15.43 6.26
C ARG A 270 12.64 14.02 6.72
N CYS A 271 11.73 13.09 6.48
CA CYS A 271 11.85 11.70 6.85
C CYS A 271 11.32 10.80 5.73
N CYS A 272 11.61 9.52 5.86
CA CYS A 272 10.93 8.48 5.13
C CYS A 272 9.80 7.92 6.02
N VAL A 273 8.64 7.59 5.46
CA VAL A 273 7.61 6.79 6.13
C VAL A 273 7.39 5.52 5.31
N LEU A 274 7.60 4.36 5.93
CA LEU A 274 7.36 3.06 5.31
C LEU A 274 6.00 2.50 5.72
N LEU A 275 5.10 2.33 4.76
CA LEU A 275 3.90 1.52 4.93
C LEU A 275 4.27 0.03 4.82
N GLN A 276 3.95 -0.75 5.85
CA GLN A 276 4.18 -2.20 5.84
C GLN A 276 2.89 -2.97 6.12
N GLU A 277 2.62 -3.93 5.25
CA GLU A 277 1.50 -4.87 5.28
C GLU A 277 2.06 -6.24 4.89
N PRO A 278 1.60 -7.37 5.46
CA PRO A 278 2.16 -8.69 5.15
C PRO A 278 2.37 -8.99 3.66
N SER A 279 1.42 -8.62 2.79
CA SER A 279 1.53 -8.81 1.33
C SER A 279 1.73 -7.53 0.51
N ASP A 280 1.62 -6.33 1.09
CA ASP A 280 1.69 -5.03 0.37
C ASP A 280 0.73 -4.91 -0.83
N ARG A 281 -0.50 -5.39 -0.69
CA ARG A 281 -1.44 -5.56 -1.81
C ARG A 281 -2.86 -5.10 -1.51
N ASP A 282 -3.19 -4.68 -0.29
CA ASP A 282 -4.53 -4.21 0.09
C ASP A 282 -4.47 -2.87 0.85
N LEU A 283 -4.19 -2.89 2.16
CA LEU A 283 -4.15 -1.70 3.00
C LEU A 283 -3.02 -0.73 2.59
N ASN A 284 -1.88 -1.24 2.13
CA ASN A 284 -0.82 -0.38 1.61
C ASN A 284 -1.27 0.40 0.35
N CYS A 285 -2.08 -0.20 -0.53
CA CYS A 285 -2.67 0.52 -1.67
C CYS A 285 -3.59 1.64 -1.19
N LEU A 286 -4.50 1.30 -0.25
CA LEU A 286 -5.47 2.24 0.31
C LEU A 286 -4.79 3.43 1.00
N LEU A 287 -3.83 3.19 1.89
CA LEU A 287 -3.11 4.24 2.60
C LEU A 287 -2.25 5.08 1.65
N ALA A 288 -1.53 4.46 0.71
CA ALA A 288 -0.72 5.20 -0.26
C ALA A 288 -1.58 6.14 -1.14
N SER A 289 -2.76 5.70 -1.57
CA SER A 289 -3.71 6.54 -2.31
C SER A 289 -4.31 7.64 -1.42
N LEU A 290 -4.75 7.33 -0.20
CA LEU A 290 -5.35 8.33 0.71
C LEU A 290 -4.36 9.44 1.10
N VAL A 291 -3.10 9.08 1.41
CA VAL A 291 -2.06 10.07 1.74
C VAL A 291 -1.81 11.02 0.57
N GLN A 292 -1.79 10.51 -0.66
CA GLN A 292 -1.60 11.33 -1.86
C GLN A 292 -2.82 12.20 -2.17
N LEU A 293 -4.04 11.67 -2.00
CA LEU A 293 -5.27 12.49 -2.11
C LEU A 293 -5.31 13.65 -1.10
N LEU A 294 -4.76 13.45 0.10
CA LEU A 294 -4.65 14.48 1.13
C LEU A 294 -3.57 15.53 0.83
N ALA A 295 -2.44 15.13 0.24
CA ALA A 295 -1.23 15.96 0.18
C ALA A 295 -0.78 16.41 -1.23
N ASP A 296 -1.24 15.76 -2.30
CA ASP A 296 -0.89 16.08 -3.69
C ASP A 296 -2.10 16.70 -4.42
N PRO A 297 -2.03 17.97 -4.89
CA PRO A 297 -3.07 18.57 -5.72
C PRO A 297 -3.33 17.84 -7.03
N HIS A 298 -2.30 17.24 -7.64
CA HIS A 298 -2.45 16.52 -8.91
C HIS A 298 -3.30 15.26 -8.75
N ALA A 299 -3.14 14.53 -7.63
CA ALA A 299 -3.93 13.34 -7.32
C ALA A 299 -5.46 13.61 -7.21
N ARG A 300 -5.88 14.87 -7.17
CA ARG A 300 -7.28 15.31 -7.12
C ARG A 300 -7.83 15.82 -8.47
N THR A 301 -7.03 15.84 -9.54
CA THR A 301 -7.54 16.00 -10.91
C THR A 301 -8.03 14.65 -11.45
N LEU A 302 -8.86 14.63 -12.49
CA LEU A 302 -9.32 13.39 -13.11
C LEU A 302 -8.16 12.51 -13.62
N PRO A 303 -7.24 13.00 -14.49
CA PRO A 303 -6.12 12.17 -14.95
C PRO A 303 -5.11 11.83 -13.85
N GLY A 304 -4.91 12.71 -12.86
CA GLY A 304 -4.03 12.41 -11.72
C GLY A 304 -4.61 11.34 -10.78
N PHE A 305 -5.93 11.34 -10.56
CA PHE A 305 -6.61 10.26 -9.83
C PHE A 305 -6.60 8.93 -10.60
N GLN A 306 -6.84 8.96 -11.91
CA GLN A 306 -6.72 7.78 -12.76
C GLN A 306 -5.28 7.22 -12.71
N SER A 307 -4.27 8.07 -12.86
CA SER A 307 -2.84 7.70 -12.76
C SER A 307 -2.49 7.12 -11.39
N LEU A 308 -3.06 7.68 -10.31
CA LEU A 308 -2.89 7.16 -8.94
C LEU A 308 -3.48 5.75 -8.79
N VAL A 309 -4.66 5.50 -9.35
CA VAL A 309 -5.28 4.15 -9.35
C VAL A 309 -4.44 3.18 -10.19
N GLN A 310 -3.98 3.58 -11.36
CA GLN A 310 -3.11 2.76 -12.20
C GLN A 310 -1.83 2.39 -11.45
N ARG A 311 -1.14 3.35 -10.82
CA ARG A 311 0.12 3.06 -10.11
C ARG A 311 -0.07 2.26 -8.81
N GLU A 312 -0.92 2.73 -7.90
CA GLU A 312 -1.00 2.19 -6.53
C GLU A 312 -1.85 0.91 -6.40
N TRP A 313 -2.69 0.62 -7.39
CA TRP A 313 -3.58 -0.55 -7.39
C TRP A 313 -3.29 -1.50 -8.56
N VAL A 314 -3.30 -1.03 -9.81
CA VAL A 314 -3.18 -1.90 -10.99
C VAL A 314 -1.73 -2.38 -11.16
N ALA A 315 -0.79 -1.47 -11.38
CA ALA A 315 0.64 -1.74 -11.54
C ALA A 315 1.25 -2.35 -10.26
N ALA A 316 0.85 -1.87 -9.07
CA ALA A 316 1.21 -2.48 -7.79
C ALA A 316 0.62 -3.89 -7.57
N GLY A 317 -0.27 -4.38 -8.45
CA GLY A 317 -0.76 -5.75 -8.45
C GLY A 317 -1.77 -6.08 -7.35
N HIS A 318 -2.63 -5.12 -6.96
CA HIS A 318 -3.81 -5.42 -6.15
C HIS A 318 -4.63 -6.53 -6.83
N PRO A 319 -4.95 -7.65 -6.16
CA PRO A 319 -5.50 -8.83 -6.81
C PRO A 319 -7.02 -8.71 -7.06
N PHE A 320 -7.46 -7.71 -7.83
CA PHE A 320 -8.87 -7.42 -8.13
C PHE A 320 -9.71 -8.67 -8.44
N PRO A 321 -9.30 -9.61 -9.33
CA PRO A 321 -10.12 -10.79 -9.62
C PRO A 321 -10.31 -11.75 -8.43
N ARG A 322 -9.38 -11.75 -7.46
CA ARG A 322 -9.49 -12.54 -6.23
C ARG A 322 -10.34 -11.82 -5.18
N ARG A 323 -10.27 -10.49 -5.12
CA ARG A 323 -11.05 -9.67 -4.16
C ARG A 323 -12.52 -9.53 -4.56
N LEU A 324 -12.79 -9.46 -5.86
CA LEU A 324 -14.13 -9.39 -6.45
C LEU A 324 -14.78 -10.77 -6.70
N GLY A 325 -14.13 -11.87 -6.31
CA GLY A 325 -14.66 -13.24 -6.48
C GLY A 325 -14.70 -13.76 -7.93
N LEU A 326 -14.12 -13.03 -8.89
CA LEU A 326 -14.11 -13.36 -10.32
C LEU A 326 -13.22 -14.56 -10.67
N ARG A 327 -12.28 -14.94 -9.80
CA ARG A 327 -11.53 -16.20 -9.90
C ARG A 327 -11.96 -17.17 -8.80
N PRO A 328 -12.58 -18.33 -9.14
CA PRO A 328 -12.76 -19.43 -8.21
C PRO A 328 -11.40 -19.84 -7.62
N GLY A 329 -11.34 -19.99 -6.30
CA GLY A 329 -10.10 -20.37 -5.62
C GLY A 329 -9.59 -21.73 -6.10
N SER A 330 -8.32 -21.81 -6.49
CA SER A 330 -7.64 -23.03 -6.99
C SER A 330 -7.48 -24.18 -5.98
N GLY A 331 -8.21 -24.13 -4.86
CA GLY A 331 -8.23 -25.15 -3.80
C GLY A 331 -9.54 -25.95 -3.70
N ALA A 332 -10.62 -25.53 -4.37
CA ALA A 332 -11.89 -26.25 -4.33
C ALA A 332 -11.90 -27.45 -5.30
N ARG A 333 -11.18 -28.53 -4.96
CA ARG A 333 -11.49 -29.85 -5.52
C ARG A 333 -12.96 -30.14 -5.22
N ARG A 334 -13.82 -30.17 -6.25
CA ARG A 334 -15.18 -30.72 -6.11
C ARG A 334 -15.05 -32.11 -5.49
N PRO A 335 -15.79 -32.45 -4.43
CA PRO A 335 -15.86 -33.84 -3.98
C PRO A 335 -16.37 -34.69 -5.15
N PRO A 336 -15.88 -35.93 -5.32
CA PRO A 336 -16.38 -36.80 -6.37
C PRO A 336 -17.88 -36.97 -6.19
N ARG A 337 -18.64 -36.78 -7.27
CA ARG A 337 -20.02 -37.29 -7.31
C ARG A 337 -19.90 -38.81 -7.25
N ASN A 338 -20.40 -39.42 -6.18
CA ASN A 338 -20.59 -40.86 -6.16
C ASN A 338 -21.59 -41.24 -7.27
N PRO A 339 -21.41 -42.42 -7.89
CA PRO A 339 -22.25 -42.91 -8.98
C PRO A 339 -23.68 -43.24 -8.53
#